data_AF-A0A7K3BLI3-F1
#
_entry.id   AF-A0A7K3BLI3-F1
#
_cell.length_a   1.000
_cell.length_b   1.000
_cell.length_c   1.000
_cell.angle_alpha   90.00
_cell.angle_beta   90.00
_cell.angle_gamma   90.00
#
_symmetry.space_group_name_H-M   'P 1'
#
loop_
_entity.id
_entity.type
_entity.pdbx_description
1 polymer ?
#
loop_
_entity_poly.entity_id
_entity_poly.type
_entity_poly.pdbx_seq_one_letter_code
_entity_poly.pdbx_strand_id
1 'polypeptide(L)' 'MTPAPVPLLTVVPGNVATAWCYRCKAWTRLDGQLLLLTPEGVSTVGTWSWCEICDDPSDQEVPRRDGAA' A
#
# COMPACT_ATOMS: atom_id res chain seq x y z
N MET A 1 -16.46 0.36 -37.70
CA MET A 1 -15.95 1.04 -36.50
C MET A 1 -15.06 0.05 -35.76
N THR A 2 -13.75 0.25 -35.80
CA THR A 2 -12.80 -0.56 -35.01
C THR A 2 -12.85 -0.05 -33.57
N PRO A 3 -13.02 -0.91 -32.55
CA PRO A 3 -12.93 -0.46 -31.17
C PRO A 3 -11.54 0.14 -30.92
N ALA A 4 -11.50 1.32 -30.29
CA ALA A 4 -10.24 1.93 -29.91
C ALA A 4 -9.47 0.99 -28.95
N PRO A 5 -8.14 0.86 -29.09
CA PRO A 5 -7.35 0.06 -28.16
C PRO A 5 -7.53 0.61 -26.75
N VAL A 6 -7.85 -0.27 -25.80
CA VAL A 6 -7.89 0.09 -24.38
C VAL A 6 -6.45 0.35 -23.96
N PRO A 7 -6.09 1.55 -23.48
CA PRO A 7 -4.73 1.79 -23.02
C PRO A 7 -4.45 0.83 -21.86
N LEU A 8 -3.36 0.06 -21.98
CA LEU A 8 -2.85 -0.77 -20.90
C LEU A 8 -2.39 0.15 -19.77
N LEU A 9 -3.26 0.33 -18.78
CA LEU A 9 -2.99 1.11 -17.57
C LEU A 9 -2.47 0.16 -16.50
N THR A 10 -1.23 0.35 -16.09
CA THR A 10 -0.62 -0.43 -15.02
C THR A 10 -0.20 0.50 -13.89
N VAL A 11 -0.67 0.21 -12.68
CA VAL A 11 -0.20 0.89 -11.46
C VAL A 11 0.85 0.02 -10.80
N VAL A 12 2.02 0.60 -10.55
CA VAL A 12 3.13 -0.10 -9.88
C VAL A 12 3.65 0.73 -8.70
N PRO A 13 4.20 0.07 -7.67
CA PRO A 13 4.94 0.77 -6.64
C PRO A 13 6.22 1.38 -7.23
N GLY A 14 6.42 2.67 -7.00
CA GLY A 14 7.66 3.40 -7.30
C GLY A 14 8.71 3.21 -6.20
N ASN A 15 9.50 4.25 -5.91
CA ASN A 15 10.47 4.22 -4.81
C ASN A 15 9.80 3.81 -3.49
N VAL A 16 10.16 2.63 -2.99
CA VAL A 16 9.69 2.09 -1.71
C VAL A 16 10.78 2.33 -0.66
N ALA A 17 10.39 2.86 0.48
CA ALA A 17 11.28 3.06 1.62
C ALA A 17 10.65 2.49 2.89
N THR A 18 11.52 2.01 3.80
CA THR A 18 11.10 1.65 5.16
C THR A 18 11.04 2.89 6.04
N ALA A 19 10.10 2.89 6.98
CA ALA A 19 9.85 3.99 7.90
C ALA A 19 9.36 3.48 9.25
N TRP A 20 9.32 4.39 10.22
CA TRP A 20 8.76 4.15 11.55
C TRP A 20 7.23 4.15 11.51
N CYS A 21 6.60 3.09 12.07
CA CYS A 21 5.15 3.02 12.25
C CYS A 21 4.73 3.64 13.58
N TYR A 22 3.92 4.70 13.54
CA TYR A 22 3.44 5.38 14.75
C TYR A 22 2.40 4.58 15.56
N ARG A 23 1.78 3.55 14.97
CA ARG A 23 0.76 2.71 15.62
C ARG A 23 1.39 1.60 16.45
N CYS A 24 2.15 0.68 15.84
CA CYS A 24 2.83 -0.40 16.56
C CYS A 24 4.21 -0.03 17.14
N LYS A 25 4.73 1.17 16.86
CA LYS A 25 6.05 1.63 17.31
C LYS A 25 7.18 0.70 16.86
N ALA A 26 7.16 0.31 15.59
CA ALA A 26 8.18 -0.54 14.98
C ALA A 26 8.67 0.03 13.63
N TRP A 27 9.90 -0.29 13.23
CA TRP A 27 10.49 0.10 11.95
C TRP A 27 10.07 -0.85 10.82
N THR A 28 8.77 -0.93 10.58
CA THR A 28 8.15 -1.93 9.69
C THR A 28 7.14 -1.33 8.72
N ARG A 29 7.01 0.00 8.69
CA ARG A 29 6.18 0.69 7.72
C ARG A 29 6.91 0.76 6.38
N LEU A 30 6.22 0.44 5.30
CA LEU A 30 6.62 0.73 3.93
C LEU A 30 5.85 1.93 3.44
N ASP A 31 6.55 2.92 2.91
CA ASP A 31 5.97 4.06 2.20
C ASP A 31 6.47 4.02 0.75
N GLY A 32 5.60 4.34 -0.20
CA GLY A 32 5.98 4.37 -1.60
C GLY A 32 5.12 5.28 -2.45
N GLN A 33 5.57 5.50 -3.68
CA GLN A 33 4.79 6.19 -4.70
C GLN A 33 3.95 5.17 -5.48
N LEU A 34 2.80 5.60 -5.96
CA LEU A 34 2.03 4.91 -7.00
C LEU A 34 2.36 5.57 -8.33
N LEU A 35 2.94 4.79 -9.24
CA LEU A 35 3.28 5.23 -10.58
C LEU A 35 2.27 4.66 -11.56
N LEU A 36 1.75 5.52 -12.42
CA LEU A 36 0.92 5.16 -13.55
C LEU A 36 1.80 5.04 -14.79
N LEU A 37 1.81 3.85 -15.38
CA LEU A 37 2.46 3.59 -16.66
C LEU A 37 1.41 3.65 -17.77
N THR A 38 1.69 4.49 -18.75
CA THR A 38 0.90 4.70 -19.96
C THR A 38 1.81 4.58 -21.19
N PRO A 39 1.28 4.35 -22.39
CA PRO A 39 2.08 4.41 -23.62
C PRO A 39 2.85 5.74 -23.79
N GLU A 40 2.33 6.83 -23.22
CA GLU A 40 2.91 8.18 -23.27
C GLU A 40 4.04 8.37 -22.23
N GLY A 41 4.16 7.48 -21.25
CA GLY A 41 5.21 7.51 -20.23
C GLY A 41 4.73 7.20 -18.81
N VAL A 42 5.52 7.62 -17.83
CA VAL A 42 5.31 7.35 -16.40
C VAL A 42 4.91 8.63 -15.68
N SER A 43 3.84 8.57 -14.89
CA SER A 43 3.38 9.68 -14.04
C SER A 43 3.17 9.23 -12.60
N THR A 44 3.56 10.04 -11.61
CA THR A 44 3.19 9.78 -10.21
C THR A 44 1.73 10.16 -10.00
N VAL A 45 0.92 9.22 -9.52
CA VAL A 45 -0.52 9.42 -9.28
C VAL A 45 -0.89 9.43 -7.80
N GLY A 46 0.04 9.07 -6.92
CA GLY A 46 -0.18 9.17 -5.49
C GLY A 46 0.94 8.54 -4.68
N THR A 47 0.67 8.40 -3.39
CA THR A 47 1.50 7.66 -2.44
C THR A 47 0.68 6.58 -1.77
N TRP A 48 1.36 5.54 -1.28
CA TRP A 48 0.78 4.47 -0.51
C TRP A 48 1.64 4.20 0.72
N SER A 49 1.02 3.63 1.73
CA SER A 49 1.70 3.20 2.96
C SER A 49 1.09 1.90 3.45
N TRP A 50 1.92 0.99 3.95
CA TRP A 50 1.50 -0.27 4.53
C TRP A 50 2.44 -0.66 5.67
N CYS A 51 1.91 -1.14 6.79
CA CYS A 51 2.71 -1.68 7.88
C CYS A 51 2.41 -3.17 8.06
N GLU A 52 3.46 -3.99 8.01
CA GLU A 52 3.32 -5.45 8.05
C GLU A 52 2.65 -5.98 9.32
N ILE A 53 2.70 -5.22 10.43
CA ILE A 53 2.12 -5.61 11.72
C ILE A 53 0.70 -5.07 11.86
N CYS A 54 0.48 -3.81 11.46
CA CYS A 54 -0.80 -3.13 11.72
C CYS A 54 -1.85 -3.39 10.65
N ASP A 55 -1.40 -3.73 9.45
CA ASP A 55 -2.23 -3.92 8.26
C ASP A 55 -2.09 -5.36 7.75
N ASP A 56 -1.74 -6.31 8.63
CA ASP A 56 -1.75 -7.74 8.35
C ASP A 56 -3.19 -8.22 8.16
N PRO A 57 -3.59 -8.65 6.95
CA PRO A 57 -4.95 -9.12 6.69
C PRO A 57 -5.23 -10.49 7.33
N SER A 58 -4.20 -11.21 7.78
CA SER A 58 -4.32 -12.51 8.42
C SER A 58 -4.40 -12.45 9.94
N ASP A 59 -4.08 -11.30 10.54
CA ASP A 59 -4.18 -11.11 11.98
C ASP A 59 -5.65 -10.93 12.36
N GLN A 60 -6.26 -11.99 12.90
CA GLN A 60 -7.60 -11.90 13.45
C GLN A 60 -7.52 -11.20 14.80
N GLU A 61 -8.22 -10.08 14.93
CA GLU A 61 -8.29 -9.34 16.18
C GLU A 61 -8.84 -10.24 17.30
N VAL A 62 -7.95 -10.75 18.15
CA VAL A 62 -8.35 -11.56 19.29
C VAL A 62 -9.02 -10.64 20.32
N PRO A 63 -10.20 -10.99 20.85
CA PRO A 63 -10.81 -10.20 21.91
C PRO A 63 -9.82 -10.11 23.08
N ARG A 64 -9.44 -8.89 23.47
CA ARG A 64 -8.75 -8.72 24.76
C ARG A 64 -9.71 -9.25 25.81
N ARG A 65 -9.31 -10.32 26.49
CA ARG A 65 -9.88 -10.64 27.80
C ARG A 65 -9.42 -9.52 28.72
N ASP A 66 -10.14 -8.42 28.71
CA ASP A 66 -10.13 -7.49 29.82
C ASP A 66 -10.49 -8.35 31.02
N GLY A 67 -9.49 -8.61 31.87
CA GLY A 67 -9.65 -9.43 33.06
C GLY A 67 -10.66 -8.76 33.98
N ALA A 68 -11.94 -9.06 33.76
CA ALA A 68 -13.02 -8.71 34.64
C ALA A 68 -13.07 -9.76 35.76
N ALA A 69 -12.63 -9.29 36.93
CA ALA A 69 -12.84 -9.81 38.28
C ALA A 69 -12.20 -11.16 38.66
#